data_AF-A0AAU8D0H4-F1
#
_entry.id   AF-A0AAU8D0H4-F1
#
_cell.length_a   1.000
_cell.length_b   1.000
_cell.length_c   1.000
_cell.angle_alpha   90.00
_cell.angle_beta   90.00
_cell.angle_gamma   90.00
#
_symmetry.space_group_name_H-M   'P 1'
#
loop_
_entity.id
_entity.type
_entity.pdbx_description
1 polymer ?
#
loop_
_entity_poly.entity_id
_entity_poly.type
_entity_poly.pdbx_seq_one_letter_code
_entity_poly.pdbx_strand_id
1 'polypeptide(L)'
;MNGLHWEGDIAFLIQGEKVQTAFDFEIPCPFDQNKDPGDHRIDLRIECDPSRFPADPLIDAMSPIPRDTGEPAAFLTQQDLSIILATLARMSTPSKLPIAPFWSLKPDKIVRLLELTNVQPLVLTGVRATNKSAVDQILEAVPYLPRKLVLQGEQTLILRPEARRISTALGDLNPADFVSLPWEAYGAHLLKRHMLSKGTGNEH
;
A
#
# COMPACT_ATOMS: atom_id res chain seq x y z
N MET A 1 -2.63 -8.05 -14.24
CA MET A 1 -1.86 -7.22 -13.26
C MET A 1 -1.91 -7.91 -11.90
N ASN A 2 -0.85 -7.87 -11.09
CA ASN A 2 -0.90 -8.44 -9.74
C ASN A 2 -1.68 -7.53 -8.77
N GLY A 3 -2.39 -8.11 -7.81
CA GLY A 3 -3.18 -7.39 -6.82
C GLY A 3 -4.63 -7.84 -6.80
N LEU A 4 -5.53 -6.96 -6.35
CA LEU A 4 -6.94 -7.26 -6.14
C LEU A 4 -7.80 -6.94 -7.36
N HIS A 5 -8.62 -7.90 -7.78
CA HIS A 5 -9.57 -7.80 -8.90
C HIS A 5 -10.96 -8.26 -8.45
N TRP A 6 -11.99 -7.77 -9.13
CA TRP A 6 -13.38 -8.06 -8.79
C TRP A 6 -14.13 -8.59 -10.00
N GLU A 7 -14.80 -9.73 -9.83
CA GLU A 7 -15.81 -10.25 -10.78
C GLU A 7 -17.14 -10.29 -10.05
N GLY A 8 -18.02 -9.34 -10.35
CA GLY A 8 -19.21 -9.10 -9.54
C GLY A 8 -18.85 -8.87 -8.07
N ASP A 9 -19.43 -9.68 -7.18
CA ASP A 9 -19.25 -9.60 -5.73
C ASP A 9 -18.05 -10.39 -5.21
N ILE A 10 -17.31 -11.08 -6.09
CA ILE A 10 -16.20 -11.94 -5.71
C ILE A 10 -14.88 -11.22 -5.97
N ALA A 11 -14.08 -11.09 -4.92
CA ALA A 11 -12.73 -10.57 -4.98
C ALA A 11 -11.69 -11.67 -5.19
N PHE A 12 -10.77 -11.44 -6.13
CA PHE A 12 -9.64 -12.29 -6.45
C PHE A 12 -8.33 -11.55 -6.20
N LEU A 13 -7.48 -12.11 -5.35
CA LEU A 13 -6.12 -11.64 -5.11
C LEU A 13 -5.15 -12.43 -5.99
N ILE A 14 -4.58 -11.77 -6.99
CA ILE A 14 -3.65 -12.35 -7.97
C ILE A 14 -2.21 -11.99 -7.58
N GLN A 15 -1.38 -13.01 -7.35
CA GLN A 15 0.02 -12.87 -6.90
C GLN A 15 0.93 -13.76 -7.76
N GLY A 16 1.13 -13.36 -9.01
CA GLY A 16 1.74 -14.21 -10.04
C GLY A 16 0.76 -15.30 -10.47
N GLU A 17 1.21 -16.56 -10.41
CA GLU A 17 0.38 -17.75 -10.69
C GLU A 17 -0.54 -18.14 -9.51
N LYS A 18 -0.32 -17.56 -8.32
CA LYS A 18 -1.18 -17.83 -7.15
C LYS A 18 -2.39 -16.91 -7.17
N VAL A 19 -3.59 -17.49 -7.11
CA VAL A 19 -4.85 -16.76 -6.89
C VAL A 19 -5.44 -17.18 -5.55
N GLN A 20 -5.95 -16.20 -4.78
CA GLN A 20 -6.68 -16.45 -3.54
C GLN A 20 -8.00 -15.66 -3.56
N THR A 21 -9.04 -16.22 -2.96
CA THR A 21 -10.28 -15.50 -2.64
C THR A 21 -10.39 -15.38 -1.12
N ALA A 22 -11.34 -14.58 -0.64
CA ALA A 22 -11.61 -14.50 0.80
C ALA A 22 -12.40 -15.70 1.35
N PHE A 23 -12.88 -16.57 0.46
CA PHE A 23 -13.68 -17.75 0.76
C PHE A 23 -12.79 -18.99 0.87
N ASP A 24 -13.23 -19.97 1.68
CA ASP A 24 -12.45 -21.19 1.92
C ASP A 24 -12.68 -22.29 0.86
N PHE A 25 -13.38 -21.97 -0.24
CA PHE A 25 -13.63 -22.87 -1.36
C PHE A 25 -13.02 -22.34 -2.67
N GLU A 26 -12.69 -23.27 -3.58
CA GLU A 26 -12.08 -22.92 -4.87
C GLU A 26 -13.11 -22.29 -5.80
N ILE A 27 -12.77 -21.10 -6.33
CA ILE A 27 -13.54 -20.39 -7.34
C ILE A 27 -12.64 -20.18 -8.56
N PRO A 28 -13.05 -20.60 -9.77
CA PRO A 28 -12.28 -20.34 -10.98
C PRO A 28 -12.04 -18.84 -11.17
N CYS A 29 -10.77 -18.45 -11.39
CA CYS A 29 -10.40 -17.06 -11.63
C CYS A 29 -10.66 -16.71 -13.10
N PRO A 30 -11.46 -15.66 -13.40
CA PRO A 30 -11.72 -15.24 -14.78
C PRO A 30 -10.58 -14.36 -15.35
N PHE A 31 -9.67 -13.89 -14.51
CA PHE A 31 -8.59 -12.99 -14.88
C PHE A 31 -7.34 -13.75 -15.31
N ASP A 32 -6.65 -13.21 -16.31
CA ASP A 32 -5.33 -13.69 -16.73
C ASP A 32 -4.32 -13.53 -15.58
N GLN A 33 -3.70 -14.65 -15.21
CA GLN A 33 -2.61 -14.67 -14.25
C GLN A 33 -1.37 -14.01 -14.86
N ASN A 34 -0.65 -13.24 -14.05
CA ASN A 34 0.61 -12.66 -14.49
C ASN A 34 1.73 -13.69 -14.32
N LYS A 35 2.52 -13.94 -15.37
CA LYS A 35 3.69 -14.84 -15.30
C LYS A 35 4.79 -14.25 -14.42
N ASP A 36 4.85 -12.93 -14.30
CA ASP A 36 5.81 -12.28 -13.42
C ASP A 36 5.26 -12.27 -11.98
N PRO A 37 5.95 -12.92 -11.02
CA PRO A 37 5.52 -12.92 -9.63
C PRO A 37 5.51 -11.48 -9.12
N GLY A 38 4.38 -11.06 -8.55
CA GLY A 38 4.27 -9.76 -7.90
C GLY A 38 5.24 -9.64 -6.73
N ASP A 39 5.58 -8.39 -6.38
CA ASP A 39 6.47 -8.11 -5.24
C ASP A 39 5.77 -8.24 -3.87
N HIS A 40 4.49 -8.66 -3.82
CA HIS A 40 3.71 -8.88 -2.59
C HIS A 40 3.26 -10.36 -2.49
N ARG A 41 3.24 -10.90 -1.27
CA ARG A 41 2.94 -12.32 -1.00
C ARG A 41 1.98 -12.50 0.18
N ILE A 42 0.82 -11.89 0.11
CA ILE A 42 -0.18 -11.94 1.19
C ILE A 42 -0.81 -13.35 1.24
N ASP A 43 -1.02 -13.87 2.46
CA ASP A 43 -1.72 -15.12 2.71
C ASP A 43 -2.99 -14.84 3.52
N LEU A 44 -4.15 -14.92 2.87
CA LEU A 44 -5.45 -14.58 3.45
C LEU A 44 -5.93 -15.56 4.54
N ARG A 45 -5.18 -16.65 4.78
CA ARG A 45 -5.49 -17.65 5.81
C ARG A 45 -4.89 -17.34 7.17
N ILE A 46 -3.99 -16.35 7.24
CA ILE A 46 -3.35 -15.98 8.50
C ILE A 46 -4.36 -15.25 9.38
N GLU A 47 -4.55 -15.75 10.60
CA GLU A 47 -5.39 -15.12 11.61
C GLU A 47 -4.67 -13.95 12.30
N CYS A 48 -5.44 -12.92 12.65
CA CYS A 48 -4.92 -11.73 13.33
C CYS A 48 -5.95 -11.24 14.35
N ASP A 49 -5.48 -10.85 15.53
CA ASP A 49 -6.24 -10.02 16.47
C ASP A 49 -5.98 -8.54 16.15
N PRO A 50 -6.92 -7.82 15.50
CA PRO A 50 -6.71 -6.44 15.09
C PRO A 50 -6.69 -5.45 16.26
N SER A 51 -7.15 -5.84 17.45
CA SER A 51 -7.23 -4.94 18.63
C SER A 51 -5.86 -4.52 19.15
N ARG A 52 -4.80 -5.24 18.77
CA ARG A 52 -3.41 -5.00 19.16
C ARG A 52 -2.70 -3.92 18.34
N PHE A 53 -3.34 -3.43 17.29
CA PHE A 53 -2.73 -2.51 16.33
C PHE A 53 -3.25 -1.08 16.56
N PRO A 54 -2.37 -0.07 16.59
CA PRO A 54 -2.80 1.30 16.75
C PRO A 54 -3.54 1.79 15.50
N ALA A 55 -4.55 2.64 15.69
CA ALA A 55 -5.10 3.42 14.61
C ALA A 55 -4.16 4.60 14.32
N ASP A 56 -3.55 4.62 13.12
CA ASP A 56 -2.63 5.68 12.72
C ASP A 56 -2.73 5.94 11.20
N PRO A 57 -2.74 7.21 10.75
CA PRO A 57 -2.84 7.53 9.33
C PRO A 57 -1.74 6.91 8.46
N LEU A 58 -0.55 6.67 9.01
CA LEU A 58 0.54 6.01 8.29
C LEU A 58 0.29 4.51 8.11
N ILE A 59 -0.35 3.85 9.08
CA ILE A 59 -0.79 2.46 8.92
C ILE A 59 -1.80 2.35 7.78
N ASP A 60 -2.78 3.26 7.74
CA ASP A 60 -3.79 3.28 6.68
C ASP A 60 -3.16 3.52 5.29
N ALA A 61 -2.24 4.48 5.20
CA ALA A 61 -1.49 4.77 3.97
C ALA A 61 -0.62 3.59 3.51
N MET A 62 -0.06 2.83 4.46
CA MET A 62 0.78 1.67 4.19
C MET A 62 0.00 0.35 4.05
N SER A 63 -1.30 0.34 4.34
CA SER A 63 -2.13 -0.86 4.30
C SER A 63 -2.22 -1.46 2.88
N PRO A 64 -2.45 -2.78 2.74
CA PRO A 64 -2.55 -3.42 1.43
C PRO A 64 -3.93 -3.29 0.79
N ILE A 65 -4.74 -2.32 1.23
CA ILE A 65 -6.06 -2.04 0.67
C ILE A 65 -5.91 -1.17 -0.59
N PRO A 66 -6.52 -1.55 -1.73
CA PRO A 66 -6.58 -0.70 -2.91
C PRO A 66 -7.15 0.68 -2.58
N ARG A 67 -6.55 1.71 -3.14
CA ARG A 67 -7.06 3.08 -3.02
C ARG A 67 -8.33 3.27 -3.84
N ASP A 68 -9.13 4.23 -3.41
CA ASP A 68 -10.23 4.72 -4.23
C ASP A 68 -9.72 5.69 -5.31
N THR A 69 -10.46 5.78 -6.42
CA THR A 69 -10.15 6.70 -7.51
C THR A 69 -10.13 8.14 -6.97
N GLY A 70 -9.04 8.86 -7.25
CA GLY A 70 -8.87 10.24 -6.79
C GLY A 70 -8.36 10.41 -5.35
N GLU A 71 -8.11 9.32 -4.61
CA GLU A 71 -7.51 9.41 -3.26
C GLU A 71 -6.13 10.08 -3.30
N PRO A 72 -5.82 11.12 -2.52
CA PRO A 72 -4.53 11.79 -2.59
C PRO A 72 -3.38 10.91 -2.05
N ALA A 73 -2.17 11.08 -2.60
CA ALA A 73 -0.96 10.49 -2.05
C ALA A 73 -0.71 10.98 -0.61
N ALA A 74 -0.17 10.12 0.25
CA ALA A 74 0.21 10.50 1.60
C ALA A 74 1.57 11.19 1.60
N PHE A 75 1.70 12.32 2.31
CA PHE A 75 2.96 13.04 2.46
C PHE A 75 3.33 13.19 3.95
N LEU A 76 4.47 12.61 4.34
CA LEU A 76 5.06 12.69 5.68
C LEU A 76 6.15 13.74 5.72
N THR A 77 6.15 14.54 6.78
CA THR A 77 7.21 15.54 7.03
C THR A 77 8.19 15.09 8.11
N GLN A 78 7.75 14.16 8.97
CA GLN A 78 8.56 13.59 10.03
C GLN A 78 9.74 12.80 9.46
N GLN A 79 10.92 13.04 10.01
CA GLN A 79 12.15 12.36 9.64
C GLN A 79 12.33 11.07 10.44
N ASP A 80 13.33 10.26 10.07
CA ASP A 80 13.77 9.07 10.84
C ASP A 80 12.74 7.93 10.99
N LEU A 81 11.74 7.87 10.12
CA LEU A 81 10.72 6.81 10.08
C LEU A 81 11.18 5.51 9.39
N SER A 82 12.47 5.32 9.08
CA SER A 82 12.92 4.21 8.22
C SER A 82 12.56 2.83 8.76
N ILE A 83 12.74 2.58 10.06
CA ILE A 83 12.38 1.31 10.70
C ILE A 83 10.86 1.11 10.67
N ILE A 84 10.09 2.17 10.93
CA ILE A 84 8.63 2.14 10.93
C ILE A 84 8.09 1.81 9.53
N LEU A 85 8.58 2.52 8.51
CA LEU A 85 8.18 2.29 7.12
C LEU A 85 8.54 0.88 6.65
N ALA A 86 9.75 0.40 6.96
CA ALA A 86 10.17 -0.97 6.63
C ALA A 86 9.32 -2.02 7.36
N THR A 87 8.94 -1.75 8.60
CA THR A 87 8.08 -2.62 9.39
C THR A 87 6.66 -2.65 8.84
N LEU A 88 6.06 -1.49 8.54
CA LEU A 88 4.72 -1.39 7.95
C LEU A 88 4.64 -2.02 6.56
N ALA A 89 5.71 -1.95 5.76
CA ALA A 89 5.75 -2.60 4.46
C ALA A 89 5.48 -4.11 4.53
N ARG A 90 5.76 -4.76 5.67
CA ARG A 90 5.47 -6.19 5.94
C ARG A 90 3.99 -6.52 5.81
N MET A 91 3.06 -5.56 5.95
CA MET A 91 1.63 -5.80 5.71
C MET A 91 1.32 -6.33 4.30
N SER A 92 2.19 -6.05 3.32
CA SER A 92 2.08 -6.60 1.96
C SER A 92 2.94 -7.86 1.73
N THR A 93 3.66 -8.34 2.75
CA THR A 93 4.64 -9.43 2.68
C THR A 93 5.56 -9.30 1.46
N PRO A 94 6.37 -8.23 1.40
CA PRO A 94 7.11 -7.88 0.20
C PRO A 94 8.25 -8.89 -0.07
N SER A 95 8.46 -9.25 -1.34
CA SER A 95 9.70 -9.95 -1.76
C SER A 95 10.88 -8.98 -1.84
N LYS A 96 10.61 -7.71 -2.11
CA LYS A 96 11.54 -6.58 -2.13
C LYS A 96 10.90 -5.38 -1.46
N LEU A 97 11.64 -4.67 -0.62
CA LEU A 97 11.10 -3.50 0.07
C LEU A 97 10.59 -2.46 -0.95
N PRO A 98 9.32 -2.03 -0.87
CA PRO A 98 8.76 -1.04 -1.78
C PRO A 98 9.11 0.38 -1.32
N ILE A 99 10.33 0.57 -0.84
CA ILE A 99 10.84 1.82 -0.26
C ILE A 99 12.12 2.18 -1.00
N ALA A 100 12.17 3.38 -1.57
CA ALA A 100 13.35 3.86 -2.27
C ALA A 100 13.61 5.34 -1.96
N PRO A 101 14.87 5.77 -1.88
CA PRO A 101 15.18 7.19 -1.89
C PRO A 101 14.71 7.83 -3.20
N PHE A 102 14.06 8.98 -3.15
CA PHE A 102 13.50 9.66 -4.33
C PHE A 102 14.57 9.91 -5.40
N TRP A 103 15.78 10.32 -4.99
CA TRP A 103 16.90 10.60 -5.90
C TRP A 103 17.39 9.37 -6.69
N SER A 104 17.06 8.15 -6.25
CA SER A 104 17.54 6.91 -6.88
C SER A 104 16.70 6.47 -8.08
N LEU A 105 15.54 7.10 -8.32
CA LEU A 105 14.60 6.72 -9.37
C LEU A 105 14.24 7.91 -10.26
N LYS A 106 14.11 7.66 -11.56
CA LYS A 106 13.56 8.64 -12.50
C LYS A 106 12.02 8.70 -12.39
N PRO A 107 11.37 9.84 -12.65
CA PRO A 107 9.91 9.97 -12.61
C PRO A 107 9.17 8.91 -13.42
N ASP A 108 9.58 8.66 -14.66
CA ASP A 108 8.92 7.63 -15.51
C ASP A 108 9.02 6.23 -14.91
N LYS A 109 10.12 5.92 -14.21
CA LYS A 109 10.28 4.64 -13.52
C LYS A 109 9.34 4.57 -12.30
N ILE A 110 9.15 5.67 -11.58
CA ILE A 110 8.21 5.74 -10.45
C ILE A 110 6.78 5.50 -10.95
N VAL A 111 6.38 6.15 -12.05
CA VAL A 111 5.05 5.93 -12.66
C VAL A 111 4.85 4.46 -13.02
N ARG A 112 5.82 3.83 -13.70
CA ARG A 112 5.76 2.38 -13.99
C ARG A 112 5.63 1.51 -12.74
N LEU A 113 6.33 1.84 -11.66
CA LEU A 113 6.23 1.10 -10.39
C LEU A 113 4.83 1.23 -9.75
N LEU A 114 4.16 2.37 -9.98
CA LEU A 114 2.79 2.63 -9.51
C LEU A 114 1.71 1.90 -10.35
N GLU A 115 2.05 1.35 -11.51
CA GLU A 115 1.15 0.53 -12.34
C GLU A 115 1.19 -0.97 -11.99
N LEU A 116 2.22 -1.42 -11.26
CA LEU A 116 2.48 -2.86 -11.08
C LEU A 116 1.43 -3.59 -10.24
N THR A 117 0.83 -2.91 -9.27
CA THR A 117 -0.13 -3.49 -8.33
C THR A 117 -0.95 -2.44 -7.59
N ASN A 118 -2.14 -2.81 -7.09
CA ASN A 118 -2.98 -1.98 -6.23
C ASN A 118 -2.91 -2.31 -4.72
N VAL A 119 -2.24 -3.39 -4.29
CA VAL A 119 -2.26 -3.85 -2.88
C VAL A 119 -0.94 -3.66 -2.12
N GLN A 120 0.07 -3.06 -2.72
CA GLN A 120 1.34 -2.76 -2.03
C GLN A 120 1.69 -1.30 -2.26
N PRO A 121 1.75 -0.45 -1.24
CA PRO A 121 2.14 0.95 -1.42
C PRO A 121 3.58 1.09 -1.95
N LEU A 122 3.88 2.20 -2.62
CA LEU A 122 5.24 2.63 -2.95
C LEU A 122 5.62 3.79 -2.05
N VAL A 123 6.78 3.69 -1.39
CA VAL A 123 7.31 4.73 -0.51
C VAL A 123 8.53 5.38 -1.14
N LEU A 124 8.51 6.70 -1.26
CA LEU A 124 9.67 7.48 -1.70
C LEU A 124 10.15 8.41 -0.58
N THR A 125 11.40 8.24 -0.18
CA THR A 125 11.99 8.98 0.95
C THR A 125 12.96 10.05 0.51
N GLY A 126 13.20 11.05 1.37
CA GLY A 126 14.17 12.11 1.12
C GLY A 126 13.74 13.08 0.01
N VAL A 127 12.44 13.32 -0.15
CA VAL A 127 11.91 14.30 -1.09
C VAL A 127 12.25 15.72 -0.62
N ARG A 128 12.93 16.49 -1.47
CA ARG A 128 13.36 17.87 -1.16
C ARG A 128 12.62 18.91 -2.00
N ALA A 129 12.68 20.17 -1.59
CA ALA A 129 12.13 21.28 -2.38
C ALA A 129 12.70 21.33 -3.82
N THR A 130 13.97 20.96 -4.00
CA THR A 130 14.62 20.88 -5.32
C THR A 130 14.02 19.81 -6.24
N ASN A 131 13.26 18.85 -5.69
CA ASN A 131 12.59 17.82 -6.45
C ASN A 131 11.17 18.23 -6.91
N LYS A 132 10.70 19.45 -6.60
CA LYS A 132 9.31 19.86 -6.80
C LYS A 132 8.76 19.55 -8.19
N SER A 133 9.47 19.91 -9.25
CA SER A 133 9.01 19.67 -10.63
C SER A 133 8.78 18.17 -10.91
N ALA A 134 9.69 17.30 -10.45
CA ALA A 134 9.55 15.86 -10.61
C ALA A 134 8.42 15.29 -9.74
N VAL A 135 8.26 15.79 -8.51
CA VAL A 135 7.16 15.40 -7.61
C VAL A 135 5.82 15.81 -8.21
N ASP A 136 5.70 17.03 -8.72
CA ASP A 136 4.47 17.54 -9.34
C ASP A 136 4.07 16.70 -10.56
N GLN A 137 5.03 16.28 -11.39
CA GLN A 137 4.78 15.38 -12.53
C GLN A 137 4.24 14.02 -12.07
N ILE A 138 4.82 13.44 -11.01
CA ILE A 138 4.36 12.16 -10.46
C ILE A 138 2.96 12.31 -9.88
N LEU A 139 2.72 13.35 -9.08
CA LEU A 139 1.45 13.61 -8.42
C LEU A 139 0.30 13.86 -9.40
N GLU A 140 0.58 14.41 -10.59
CA GLU A 140 -0.41 14.57 -11.65
C GLU A 140 -0.89 13.23 -12.21
N ALA A 141 0.00 12.23 -12.29
CA ALA A 141 -0.35 10.89 -12.74
C ALA A 141 -1.03 10.06 -11.64
N VAL A 142 -0.68 10.30 -10.36
CA VAL A 142 -1.14 9.50 -9.21
C VAL A 142 -2.64 9.22 -9.24
N PRO A 143 -3.58 10.17 -9.41
CA PRO A 143 -5.02 9.89 -9.40
C PRO A 143 -5.49 8.77 -10.33
N TYR A 144 -4.74 8.48 -11.39
CA TYR A 144 -5.05 7.49 -12.42
C TYR A 144 -4.30 6.16 -12.24
N LEU A 145 -3.46 6.06 -11.21
CA LEU A 145 -2.60 4.91 -10.97
C LEU A 145 -3.11 4.06 -9.79
N PRO A 146 -3.07 2.72 -9.93
CA PRO A 146 -3.69 1.80 -8.97
C PRO A 146 -2.97 1.75 -7.63
N ARG A 147 -1.65 1.95 -7.61
CA ARG A 147 -0.82 1.81 -6.41
C ARG A 147 -0.89 3.06 -5.53
N LYS A 148 -0.97 2.86 -4.21
CA LYS A 148 -0.80 3.95 -3.24
C LYS A 148 0.62 4.49 -3.27
N LEU A 149 0.74 5.81 -3.17
CA LEU A 149 2.01 6.52 -3.06
C LEU A 149 2.13 7.17 -1.68
N VAL A 150 3.23 6.89 -1.00
CA VAL A 150 3.65 7.56 0.23
C VAL A 150 4.96 8.29 -0.03
N LEU A 151 4.98 9.58 0.24
CA LEU A 151 6.14 10.44 0.12
C LEU A 151 6.62 10.85 1.52
N GLN A 152 7.92 10.83 1.75
CA GLN A 152 8.53 11.39 2.96
C GLN A 152 9.55 12.45 2.55
N GLY A 153 9.39 13.68 3.07
CA GLY A 153 10.21 14.80 2.64
C GLY A 153 10.15 16.02 3.52
N GLU A 154 10.72 17.11 3.02
CA GLU A 154 10.82 18.38 3.73
C GLU A 154 9.44 19.03 3.94
N GLN A 155 9.24 19.64 5.11
CA GLN A 155 8.00 20.37 5.44
C GLN A 155 7.76 21.57 4.52
N THR A 156 8.82 22.18 3.99
CA THR A 156 8.79 23.36 3.14
C THR A 156 8.31 23.09 1.71
N LEU A 157 8.21 21.82 1.29
CA LEU A 157 7.74 21.46 -0.04
C LEU A 157 6.27 21.83 -0.22
N ILE A 158 5.95 22.71 -1.18
CA ILE A 158 4.57 23.06 -1.53
C ILE A 158 3.95 21.93 -2.37
N LEU A 159 2.91 21.29 -1.81
CA LEU A 159 2.22 20.14 -2.40
C LEU A 159 1.07 20.58 -3.31
N ARG A 160 0.80 19.77 -4.34
CA ARG A 160 -0.42 19.85 -5.13
C ARG A 160 -1.60 19.17 -4.40
N PRO A 161 -2.87 19.42 -4.80
CA PRO A 161 -4.04 18.79 -4.18
C PRO A 161 -4.05 17.26 -4.23
N GLU A 162 -3.35 16.66 -5.19
CA GLU A 162 -3.20 15.20 -5.34
C GLU A 162 -2.29 14.58 -4.26
N ALA A 163 -1.73 15.39 -3.34
CA ALA A 163 -1.04 14.92 -2.15
C ALA A 163 -1.59 15.59 -0.88
N ARG A 164 -1.74 14.80 0.18
CA ARG A 164 -2.21 15.24 1.48
C ARG A 164 -1.15 15.00 2.55
N ARG A 165 -0.86 16.03 3.35
CA ARG A 165 -0.01 15.86 4.52
C ARG A 165 -0.70 14.98 5.55
N ILE A 166 0.03 14.01 6.07
CA ILE A 166 -0.41 13.19 7.20
C ILE A 166 0.61 13.31 8.34
N SER A 167 0.12 13.17 9.56
CA SER A 167 0.91 13.03 10.78
C SER A 167 0.80 11.61 11.30
N THR A 168 1.81 11.17 12.03
CA THR A 168 1.85 9.84 12.63
C THR A 168 2.37 9.95 14.06
N ALA A 169 1.80 9.17 14.98
CA ALA A 169 2.31 9.04 16.35
C ALA A 169 3.30 7.87 16.46
N LEU A 170 3.50 7.10 15.39
CA LEU A 170 4.31 5.88 15.41
C LEU A 170 5.79 6.15 15.67
N GLY A 171 6.28 7.37 15.41
CA GLY A 171 7.66 7.75 15.70
C GLY A 171 8.00 7.83 17.18
N ASP A 172 6.99 7.96 18.04
CA ASP A 172 7.18 8.02 19.50
C ASP A 172 7.07 6.64 20.16
N LEU A 173 6.75 5.59 19.39
CA LEU A 173 6.62 4.23 19.89
C LEU A 173 7.98 3.58 20.13
N ASN A 174 8.02 2.67 21.11
CA ASN A 174 9.16 1.77 21.29
C ASN A 174 9.32 0.90 20.01
N PRO A 175 10.46 1.00 19.30
CA PRO A 175 10.67 0.23 18.08
C PRO A 175 10.59 -1.29 18.27
N ALA A 176 11.04 -1.79 19.43
CA ALA A 176 11.03 -3.23 19.70
C ALA A 176 9.60 -3.78 19.77
N ASP A 177 8.72 -3.08 20.49
CA ASP A 177 7.32 -3.47 20.62
C ASP A 177 6.61 -3.38 19.26
N PHE A 178 6.87 -2.31 18.51
CA PHE A 178 6.28 -2.09 17.18
C PHE A 178 6.70 -3.16 16.16
N VAL A 179 7.98 -3.52 16.11
CA VAL A 179 8.51 -4.54 15.19
C VAL A 179 8.00 -5.93 15.53
N SER A 180 7.72 -6.20 16.81
CA SER A 180 7.22 -7.50 17.29
C SER A 180 5.79 -7.82 16.87
N LEU A 181 5.01 -6.81 16.45
CA LEU A 181 3.64 -7.02 16.01
C LEU A 181 3.60 -7.84 14.69
N PRO A 182 2.59 -8.72 14.52
CA PRO A 182 2.46 -9.56 13.33
C PRO A 182 1.86 -8.78 12.15
N TRP A 183 2.61 -7.83 11.60
CA TRP A 183 2.15 -6.93 10.52
C TRP A 183 1.68 -7.66 9.26
N GLU A 184 2.30 -8.79 8.90
CA GLU A 184 1.86 -9.65 7.79
C GLU A 184 0.42 -10.14 8.00
N ALA A 185 0.13 -10.64 9.22
CA ALA A 185 -1.20 -11.12 9.60
C ALA A 185 -2.22 -9.98 9.58
N TYR A 186 -1.84 -8.80 10.07
CA TYR A 186 -2.70 -7.63 10.06
C TYR A 186 -3.02 -7.15 8.66
N GLY A 187 -2.02 -7.10 7.77
CA GLY A 187 -2.24 -6.76 6.36
C GLY A 187 -3.17 -7.74 5.66
N ALA A 188 -3.00 -9.05 5.89
CA ALA A 188 -3.91 -10.08 5.38
C ALA A 188 -5.34 -9.91 5.91
N HIS A 189 -5.49 -9.63 7.21
CA HIS A 189 -6.78 -9.35 7.84
C HIS A 189 -7.49 -8.15 7.21
N LEU A 190 -6.78 -7.02 7.05
CA LEU A 190 -7.31 -5.81 6.44
C LEU A 190 -7.80 -6.06 5.01
N LEU A 191 -6.99 -6.77 4.20
CA LEU A 191 -7.35 -7.09 2.82
C LEU A 191 -8.54 -8.06 2.76
N LYS A 192 -8.54 -9.13 3.57
CA LYS A 192 -9.66 -10.08 3.64
C LYS A 192 -10.95 -9.38 4.02
N ARG A 193 -10.93 -8.49 5.02
CA ARG A 193 -12.10 -7.70 5.42
C ARG A 193 -12.59 -6.81 4.27
N HIS A 194 -11.68 -6.15 3.55
CA HIS A 194 -12.04 -5.34 2.38
C HIS A 194 -12.69 -6.19 1.27
N MET A 195 -12.13 -7.37 0.99
CA MET A 195 -12.66 -8.33 0.01
C MET A 195 -14.08 -8.80 0.36
N LEU A 196 -14.38 -9.00 1.65
CA LEU A 196 -15.71 -9.40 2.09
C LEU A 196 -16.70 -8.23 2.09
N SER A 197 -16.25 -7.01 2.39
CA SER A 197 -17.15 -5.86 2.57
C SER A 197 -17.90 -5.39 1.32
N LYS A 198 -17.35 -5.59 0.11
CA LYS A 198 -18.09 -5.27 -1.13
C LYS A 198 -18.96 -6.43 -1.60
N GLY A 199 -18.63 -7.67 -1.24
CA GLY A 199 -19.45 -8.84 -1.57
C GLY A 199 -20.72 -8.97 -0.73
N THR A 200 -20.82 -8.22 0.38
CA THR A 200 -22.02 -8.18 1.25
C THR A 200 -22.98 -7.04 0.89
N GLY A 201 -22.99 -6.57 -0.36
CA GLY A 201 -23.90 -5.55 -0.85
C GLY A 201 -25.35 -6.05 -0.98
N ASN A 202 -26.03 -6.25 0.16
CA ASN A 202 -27.48 -6.23 0.27
C ASN A 202 -27.85 -5.90 1.72
N GLU A 203 -28.27 -4.64 1.95
CA GLU A 203 -29.44 -4.22 2.75
C GLU A 203 -29.37 -2.69 3.00
N HIS A 204 -29.89 -1.93 2.03
CA HIS A 204 -30.60 -0.68 2.26
C HIS A 204 -32.02 -0.84 1.73
#